data_AF-A0A016S1K0-F1
#
_entry.id   AF-A0A016S1K0-F1
#
_cell.length_a   1.000
_cell.length_b   1.000
_cell.length_c   1.000
_cell.angle_alpha   90.00
_cell.angle_beta   90.00
_cell.angle_gamma   90.00
#
_symmetry.space_group_name_H-M   'P 1'
#
loop_
_entity.id
_entity.type
_entity.pdbx_description
1 polymer ?
#
loop_
_entity_poly.entity_id
_entity_poly.type
_entity_poly.pdbx_seq_one_letter_code
_entity_poly.pdbx_strand_id
1 'polypeptide(L)'
;MPTRESVEDIHTPNPLPARGIYGFSLYISSFCFLILYTLWAVIPSPLLNRLGISYVPAKYWVILIPLLIVVFITSFVLSIFVLNIYRFRGYRIFEEVETIANDFGEHIPSTESKGARGARVGAT
;
A
#
# COMPACT_ATOMS: atom_id res chain seq x y z
N MET A 1 0.95 34.02 28.37
CA MET A 1 0.66 32.58 28.55
C MET A 1 0.46 32.02 27.14
N PRO A 2 1.42 31.29 26.54
CA PRO A 2 1.25 30.83 25.18
C PRO A 2 0.15 29.77 25.17
N THR A 3 -0.92 30.07 24.45
CA THR A 3 -2.01 29.15 24.16
C THR A 3 -1.44 27.96 23.42
N ARG A 4 -1.80 26.76 23.88
CA ARG A 4 -1.53 25.49 23.20
C ARG A 4 -2.21 25.53 21.83
N GLU A 5 -1.56 26.10 20.83
CA GLU A 5 -1.91 25.81 19.45
C GLU A 5 -1.68 24.32 19.28
N SER A 6 -2.79 23.64 19.00
CA SER A 6 -2.83 22.25 18.57
C SER A 6 -1.61 21.97 17.74
N VAL A 7 -0.76 21.03 18.17
CA VAL A 7 0.27 20.42 17.33
C VAL A 7 -0.42 20.09 16.03
N GLU A 8 -0.21 20.94 15.02
CA GLU A 8 -0.75 20.74 13.72
C GLU A 8 -0.09 19.44 13.27
N ASP A 9 -0.88 18.37 13.12
CA ASP A 9 -0.37 17.09 12.68
C ASP A 9 0.15 17.30 11.26
N ILE A 10 1.45 17.62 11.18
CA ILE A 10 2.17 17.90 9.95
C ILE A 10 2.17 16.59 9.15
N HIS A 11 1.14 16.42 8.32
CA HIS A 11 1.05 15.39 7.28
C HIS A 11 1.92 15.76 6.06
N THR A 12 3.03 16.45 6.28
CA THR A 12 3.98 16.75 5.22
C THR A 12 4.76 15.47 4.90
N PRO A 13 4.97 15.14 3.61
CA PRO A 13 5.82 14.01 3.19
C PRO A 13 7.32 14.21 3.50
N ASN A 14 7.68 15.30 4.17
CA ASN A 14 9.07 15.65 4.47
C ASN A 14 9.68 14.60 5.42
N PRO A 15 10.91 14.12 5.18
CA PRO A 15 11.58 13.19 6.07
C PRO A 15 11.95 13.91 7.37
N LEU A 16 11.04 13.89 8.34
CA LEU A 16 11.30 14.39 9.69
C LEU A 16 12.13 13.38 10.47
N PRO A 17 13.23 13.78 11.15
CA PRO A 17 14.03 12.90 11.98
C PRO A 17 13.22 12.14 13.03
N ALA A 18 12.15 12.78 13.55
CA ALA A 18 11.23 12.19 14.51
C ALA A 18 10.52 10.92 13.99
N ARG A 19 10.29 10.79 12.67
CA ARG A 19 9.66 9.60 12.07
C ARG A 19 10.63 8.41 11.95
N GLY A 20 11.94 8.67 11.85
CA GLY A 20 12.96 7.62 11.74
C GLY A 20 13.21 6.85 13.05
N ILE A 21 12.84 7.43 14.19
CA ILE A 21 13.06 6.85 15.51
C ILE A 21 12.29 5.53 15.69
N TYR A 22 11.05 5.45 15.21
CA TYR A 22 10.24 4.23 15.30
C TYR A 22 10.89 3.06 14.54
N GLY A 23 11.40 3.32 13.33
CA GLY A 23 12.11 2.32 12.54
C GLY A 23 13.41 1.87 13.22
N PHE A 24 14.15 2.81 13.80
CA PHE A 24 15.38 2.50 14.54
C PHE A 24 15.12 1.65 15.79
N SER A 25 14.09 1.99 16.58
CA SER A 25 13.68 1.19 17.74
C SER A 25 13.25 -0.22 17.32
N LEU A 26 12.51 -0.35 16.22
CA LEU A 26 12.08 -1.64 15.68
C LEU A 26 13.26 -2.46 15.13
N TYR A 27 14.26 -1.80 14.52
CA TYR A 27 15.47 -2.46 14.05
C TYR A 27 16.25 -3.09 15.21
N ILE A 28 16.49 -2.33 16.29
CA ILE A 28 17.19 -2.84 17.47
C ILE A 28 16.41 -3.99 18.11
N SER A 29 15.08 -3.83 18.26
CA SER A 29 14.26 -4.87 18.88
C SER A 29 14.22 -6.13 18.03
N SER A 30 14.05 -6.02 16.71
CA SER A 30 14.08 -7.15 15.78
C SER A 30 15.39 -7.91 15.85
N PHE A 31 16.53 -7.20 15.89
CA PHE A 31 17.85 -7.83 16.01
C PHE A 31 18.03 -8.54 17.37
N CYS A 32 17.58 -7.91 18.46
CA CYS A 32 17.59 -8.50 19.80
C CYS A 32 16.76 -9.80 19.85
N PHE A 33 15.54 -9.78 19.33
CA PHE A 33 14.68 -10.96 19.25
C PHE A 33 15.27 -12.05 18.36
N LEU A 34 15.89 -11.68 17.24
CA LEU A 34 16.52 -12.64 16.33
C LEU A 34 17.72 -13.34 16.98
N ILE A 35 18.55 -12.62 17.72
CA ILE A 35 19.65 -13.21 18.49
C ILE A 35 19.10 -14.13 19.57
N LEU A 36 18.12 -13.67 20.36
CA LEU A 36 17.52 -14.47 21.43
C LEU A 36 16.90 -15.77 20.89
N TYR A 37 16.20 -15.67 19.76
CA TYR A 37 15.61 -16.80 19.06
C TYR A 37 16.68 -17.77 18.54
N THR A 38 17.74 -17.26 17.91
CA THR A 38 18.84 -18.09 17.39
C THR A 38 19.59 -18.79 18.52
N LEU A 39 19.85 -18.08 19.61
CA LEU A 39 20.50 -18.63 20.80
C LEU A 39 19.64 -19.77 21.39
N TRP A 40 18.34 -19.53 21.54
CA TRP A 40 17.40 -20.57 21.99
C TRP A 40 17.33 -21.78 21.05
N ALA A 41 17.36 -21.55 19.73
CA ALA A 41 17.31 -22.60 18.73
C ALA A 41 18.57 -23.51 18.77
N VAL A 42 19.75 -22.91 18.93
CA VAL A 42 21.04 -23.61 18.93
C VAL A 42 21.25 -24.41 20.23
N ILE A 43 20.77 -23.95 21.38
CA ILE A 43 21.03 -24.66 22.65
C ILE A 43 20.26 -26.00 22.69
N PRO A 44 20.94 -27.15 22.87
CA PRO A 44 20.29 -28.46 22.94
C PRO A 44 19.42 -28.65 24.19
N SER A 45 18.27 -29.34 24.06
CA SER A 45 17.33 -29.65 25.15
C SER A 45 17.96 -30.28 26.40
N PRO A 46 18.93 -31.21 26.31
CA PRO A 46 19.59 -31.75 27.49
C PRO A 46 20.40 -30.70 28.27
N LEU A 47 20.86 -29.63 27.63
CA LEU A 47 21.57 -28.51 28.27
C LEU A 47 20.58 -27.55 28.96
N LEU A 48 19.42 -27.32 28.34
CA LEU A 48 18.29 -26.57 28.92
C LEU A 48 17.74 -27.25 30.20
N ASN A 49 17.59 -28.57 30.17
CA ASN A 49 17.15 -29.34 31.34
C ASN A 49 18.17 -29.28 32.49
N ARG A 50 19.48 -29.21 32.18
CA ARG A 50 20.54 -29.03 33.19
C ARG A 50 20.58 -27.61 33.77
N LEU A 51 20.17 -26.60 33.00
CA LEU A 51 19.99 -25.22 33.48
C LEU A 51 18.71 -25.02 34.31
N GLY A 52 17.87 -26.05 34.48
CA GLY A 52 16.64 -25.98 35.27
C GLY A 52 15.42 -25.46 34.51
N ILE A 53 15.49 -25.29 33.19
CA ILE A 53 14.35 -24.88 32.36
C ILE A 53 13.68 -26.13 31.76
N SER A 54 12.81 -26.78 32.55
CA SER A 54 12.11 -28.02 32.15
C SER A 54 10.93 -27.80 31.18
N TYR A 55 10.36 -26.60 31.11
CA TYR A 55 9.09 -26.31 30.41
C TYR A 55 9.26 -25.38 29.21
N VAL A 56 10.15 -25.72 28.30
CA VAL A 56 10.32 -24.97 27.05
C VAL A 56 9.52 -25.66 25.96
N PRO A 57 8.72 -24.93 25.15
CA PRO A 57 7.97 -25.54 24.06
C PRO A 57 8.89 -26.34 23.16
N ALA A 58 8.41 -27.50 22.70
CA ALA A 58 9.23 -28.47 22.01
C ALA A 58 9.93 -27.87 20.77
N LYS A 59 11.16 -28.33 20.50
CA LYS A 59 12.06 -27.68 19.52
C LYS A 59 11.52 -27.57 18.09
N TYR A 60 10.46 -28.28 17.73
CA TYR A 60 9.81 -28.16 16.43
C TYR A 60 9.34 -26.73 16.13
N TRP A 61 9.07 -25.91 17.15
CA TRP A 61 8.72 -24.49 16.97
C TRP A 61 9.81 -23.69 16.25
N VAL A 62 11.08 -24.11 16.35
CA VAL A 62 12.20 -23.51 15.61
C VAL A 62 12.00 -23.62 14.09
N ILE A 63 11.39 -24.69 13.61
CA ILE A 63 11.18 -24.91 12.17
C ILE A 63 9.81 -24.38 11.76
N LEU A 64 8.82 -24.46 12.66
CA LEU A 64 7.46 -24.02 12.41
C LEU A 64 7.37 -22.50 12.21
N ILE A 65 8.08 -21.70 13.00
CA ILE A 65 8.08 -20.22 12.90
C ILE A 65 8.56 -19.72 11.52
N PRO A 66 9.75 -20.10 11.02
CA PRO A 66 10.20 -19.65 9.70
C PRO A 66 9.30 -20.19 8.58
N LEU A 67 8.78 -21.41 8.72
CA LEU A 67 7.82 -21.97 7.76
C LEU A 67 6.52 -21.16 7.73
N LEU A 68 5.97 -20.77 8.88
CA LEU A 68 4.77 -19.94 8.98
C LEU A 68 4.98 -18.57 8.31
N ILE A 69 6.14 -17.95 8.50
CA ILE A 69 6.45 -16.65 7.86
C ILE A 69 6.43 -16.79 6.33
N VAL A 70 7.08 -17.82 5.78
CA VAL A 70 7.11 -18.07 4.32
C VAL A 70 5.71 -18.35 3.78
N VAL A 71 4.93 -19.18 4.46
CA VAL A 71 3.54 -19.49 4.08
C VAL A 71 2.67 -18.24 4.16
N PHE A 72 2.84 -17.41 5.19
CA PHE A 72 2.08 -16.18 5.35
C PHE A 72 2.38 -15.16 4.23
N ILE A 73 3.66 -14.96 3.91
CA ILE A 73 4.08 -14.08 2.80
C ILE A 73 3.52 -14.60 1.47
N THR A 74 3.67 -15.91 1.21
CA THR A 74 3.17 -16.53 -0.03
C THR A 74 1.65 -16.41 -0.14
N SER A 75 0.93 -16.66 0.96
CA SER A 75 -0.53 -16.52 1.04
C SER A 75 -0.98 -15.07 0.82
N PHE A 76 -0.27 -14.10 1.40
CA PHE A 76 -0.55 -12.68 1.20
C PHE A 76 -0.38 -12.25 -0.27
N VAL A 77 0.73 -12.63 -0.90
CA VAL A 77 0.98 -12.37 -2.32
C VAL A 77 -0.08 -13.04 -3.19
N LEU A 78 -0.38 -14.32 -2.92
CA LEU A 78 -1.40 -15.06 -3.65
C LEU A 78 -2.78 -14.42 -3.51
N SER A 79 -3.14 -13.96 -2.32
CA SER A 79 -4.43 -13.30 -2.06
C SER A 79 -4.56 -12.00 -2.87
N ILE A 80 -3.52 -11.16 -2.90
CA ILE A 80 -3.47 -9.96 -3.76
C ILE A 80 -3.59 -10.34 -5.23
N PHE A 81 -2.84 -11.34 -5.68
CA PHE A 81 -2.87 -11.79 -7.07
C PHE A 81 -4.25 -12.29 -7.50
N VAL A 82 -4.90 -13.09 -6.65
CA VAL A 82 -6.26 -13.57 -6.84
C VAL A 82 -7.27 -12.42 -6.91
N LEU A 83 -7.17 -11.43 -6.01
CA LEU A 83 -8.01 -10.23 -6.05
C LEU A 83 -7.80 -9.42 -7.33
N ASN A 84 -6.56 -9.29 -7.78
CA ASN A 84 -6.24 -8.63 -9.04
C ASN A 84 -6.88 -9.39 -10.22
N ILE A 85 -6.73 -10.72 -10.29
CA ILE A 85 -7.39 -11.54 -11.32
C ILE A 85 -8.90 -11.36 -11.30
N TYR A 86 -9.54 -11.38 -10.13
CA TYR A 86 -10.98 -11.15 -10.06
C TYR A 86 -11.40 -9.77 -10.57
N ARG A 87 -10.60 -8.73 -10.31
CA ARG A 87 -10.82 -7.39 -10.86
C ARG A 87 -10.63 -7.34 -12.38
N PHE A 88 -9.64 -8.06 -12.93
CA PHE A 88 -9.39 -8.13 -14.37
C PHE A 88 -10.38 -9.04 -15.13
N ARG A 89 -10.93 -10.07 -14.48
CA ARG A 89 -11.92 -10.99 -15.09
C ARG A 89 -13.30 -10.35 -15.31
N GLY A 90 -13.57 -9.19 -14.70
CA GLY A 90 -14.67 -8.32 -15.09
C GLY A 90 -14.23 -7.46 -16.27
N TYR A 91 -14.84 -7.65 -17.44
CA TYR A 91 -14.57 -7.05 -18.75
C TYR A 91 -14.55 -5.50 -18.84
N ARG A 92 -14.43 -4.78 -17.73
CA ARG A 92 -14.68 -3.33 -17.65
C ARG A 92 -13.56 -2.45 -18.25
N ILE A 93 -12.36 -2.97 -18.46
CA ILE A 93 -11.23 -2.18 -18.99
C ILE A 93 -11.23 -2.04 -20.52
N PHE A 94 -11.97 -2.89 -21.25
CA PHE A 94 -12.03 -2.84 -22.71
C PHE A 94 -13.36 -2.26 -23.23
N GLU A 95 -14.34 -2.05 -22.36
CA GLU A 95 -15.57 -1.30 -22.71
C GLU A 95 -15.33 0.22 -22.74
N GLU A 96 -14.34 0.71 -22.00
CA GLU A 96 -13.91 2.12 -21.96
C GLU A 96 -12.70 2.36 -22.88
N VAL A 97 -12.60 1.64 -24.01
CA VAL A 97 -11.85 2.16 -25.15
C VAL A 97 -12.84 2.99 -25.93
N GLU A 98 -13.00 4.25 -25.53
CA GLU A 98 -13.65 5.27 -26.33
C GLU A 98 -13.04 5.19 -27.73
N THR A 99 -13.82 4.67 -28.67
CA THR A 99 -13.40 4.60 -30.07
C THR A 99 -13.32 6.05 -30.50
N ILE A 100 -12.10 6.59 -30.57
CA ILE A 100 -11.82 7.95 -31.02
C ILE A 100 -12.14 8.03 -32.51
N ALA A 101 -13.42 7.94 -32.86
CA ALA A 101 -13.94 8.13 -34.20
C ALA A 101 -14.30 9.60 -34.43
N ASN A 102 -14.50 10.37 -33.35
CA ASN A 102 -15.09 11.71 -33.41
C ASN A 102 -14.07 12.84 -33.15
N ASP A 103 -12.87 12.55 -32.64
CA ASP A 103 -11.86 13.57 -32.27
C ASP A 103 -10.87 13.92 -33.41
N PHE A 104 -10.94 13.20 -34.54
CA PHE A 104 -9.98 13.38 -35.66
C PHE A 104 -10.54 14.13 -36.87
N GLY A 105 -11.69 14.82 -36.80
CA GLY A 105 -12.28 15.34 -38.04
C GLY A 105 -13.38 16.40 -38.02
N GLU A 106 -13.72 17.05 -36.91
CA GLU A 106 -14.63 18.21 -36.98
C GLU A 106 -13.85 19.53 -36.97
N HIS A 107 -13.44 19.96 -38.15
CA HIS A 107 -13.10 21.35 -38.39
C HIS A 107 -14.37 22.18 -38.14
N ILE A 108 -14.47 22.82 -36.98
CA ILE A 108 -15.49 23.85 -36.73
C ILE A 108 -15.20 24.98 -37.73
N PRO A 109 -16.03 25.23 -38.75
CA PRO A 109 -15.84 26.41 -39.58
C PRO A 109 -16.19 27.61 -38.71
N SER A 110 -15.19 28.42 -38.39
CA SER A 110 -15.40 29.79 -37.93
C SER A 110 -16.08 30.57 -39.05
N THR A 111 -17.41 30.59 -39.06
CA THR A 111 -18.17 31.56 -39.86
C THR A 111 -19.04 32.40 -38.95
N GLU A 112 -18.33 33.36 -38.37
CA GLU A 112 -18.79 34.71 -38.11
C GLU A 112 -19.81 35.24 -39.16
N SER A 113 -20.82 35.95 -38.65
CA SER A 113 -21.52 37.07 -39.30
C SER A 113 -22.28 36.84 -40.62
N LYS A 114 -23.61 36.68 -40.50
CA LYS A 114 -24.64 37.49 -41.20
C LYS A 114 -26.04 36.91 -40.95
N GLY A 115 -26.88 37.58 -40.16
CA GLY A 115 -28.29 37.19 -40.02
C GLY A 115 -29.15 38.08 -39.13
N ALA A 116 -28.56 38.80 -38.17
CA ALA A 116 -29.31 39.66 -37.24
C ALA A 116 -29.34 41.15 -37.66
N ARG A 117 -29.43 41.45 -38.96
CA ARG A 117 -29.58 42.81 -39.51
C ARG A 117 -30.68 42.95 -40.56
N GLY A 118 -31.75 42.15 -40.42
CA GLY A 118 -32.92 42.16 -41.31
C GLY A 118 -34.27 42.46 -40.63
N ALA A 119 -34.31 42.65 -39.30
CA ALA A 119 -35.56 42.85 -38.55
C ALA A 119 -35.87 44.33 -38.24
N ARG A 120 -35.46 45.25 -39.13
CA ARG A 120 -35.76 46.69 -39.01
C ARG A 120 -35.82 47.37 -40.38
N VAL A 121 -36.72 46.94 -41.26
CA VAL A 121 -37.36 47.76 -42.32
C VAL A 121 -38.56 46.94 -42.85
N GLY A 122 -39.80 47.41 -42.68
CA GLY A 122 -40.95 46.91 -43.46
C GLY A 122 -42.13 46.32 -42.70
N ALA A 123 -42.84 47.14 -41.93
CA ALA A 123 -44.29 47.01 -41.65
C ALA A 123 -44.74 48.45 -41.35
N THR A 124 -45.20 49.26 -42.31
CA THR A 124 -46.58 49.34 -42.84
C THR A 124 -47.65 48.99 -41.81
#